data_AF-A0A913ZP47-F1
#
_entry.id   AF-A0A913ZP47-F1
#
_cell.length_a   1.000
_cell.length_b   1.000
_cell.length_c   1.000
_cell.angle_alpha   90.00
_cell.angle_beta   90.00
_cell.angle_gamma   90.00
#
_symmetry.space_group_name_H-M   'P 1'
#
loop_
_entity.id
_entity.type
_entity.pdbx_description
1 polymer ?
#
loop_
_entity_poly.entity_id
_entity_poly.type
_entity_poly.pdbx_seq_one_letter_code
_entity_poly.pdbx_strand_id
1 'polypeptide(L)'
;MAARSTYYQALDGPAKVRYNKILQCIDDIDPYTISLRSWKEDPHSLPQISYPDIVNFLVYTPSPYTLEDLKCYKGLDAYNQFVSGWVRNVVSTVINGKHVVTAKVMHSQRLREAALKPWLIAEKCGKIIATHCNCIAGLGEACTHVSALMFYIDTKVRIRDSKTVTQEPAYWKIPSAVKDAQYLPVAQIDFTSAKTKKRKLDMLVNDGLMPPPRSKVRKIVPGPTDAELTTLFSQMNATGTKPALLSVVPEHCHQFKPSHTDNILPPILTDLYNPQYSTLSFPDLLNRCNEFQLTITQEKADNVEKATRAQSSSKKWFRFRSGRTTASKMKNVCRTNPDQPSQSLIQSVCYPESCRFSTAATKWGCSHEIEARQAYVERMGEVHHNFDVKDSGLVINTSCPHIGASPDGRISCDCCGEGVLEIKCPFCARDTQVNEYASLQNTCLVANDNEVSLDRKHAYMYQVQTQIHTCSVDYADFVLWTNTDVHIERVEPDANMWDEILEKSREFFYKAVLPELMGKFYTRIPSVHDKPPATHCYCGKSQPVDKMISCANEGCKITWFHQSCLQIKRLPKGKWICPECRKIPRKKEE
;
A
#
# COMPACT_ATOMS: atom_id res chain seq x y z
N MET A 1 6.24 -28.70 39.22
CA MET A 1 5.60 -29.32 38.04
C MET A 1 5.04 -28.21 37.16
N ALA A 2 5.33 -28.21 35.86
CA ALA A 2 4.76 -27.25 34.92
C ALA A 2 3.22 -27.36 34.91
N ALA A 3 2.53 -26.22 34.84
CA ALA A 3 1.07 -26.20 34.76
C ALA A 3 0.61 -26.95 33.49
N ARG A 4 -0.37 -27.84 33.62
CA ARG A 4 -0.99 -28.56 32.50
C ARG A 4 -2.27 -27.87 32.07
N SER A 5 -2.52 -27.77 30.76
CA SER A 5 -3.70 -27.10 30.23
C SER A 5 -5.00 -27.85 30.55
N THR A 6 -6.13 -27.14 30.44
CA THR A 6 -7.46 -27.77 30.51
C THR A 6 -7.66 -28.82 29.41
N TYR A 7 -7.03 -28.62 28.26
CA TYR A 7 -7.00 -29.60 27.18
C TYR A 7 -6.32 -30.91 27.62
N TYR A 8 -5.13 -30.83 28.23
CA TYR A 8 -4.43 -32.01 28.74
C TYR A 8 -5.27 -32.80 29.75
N GLN A 9 -5.98 -32.11 30.64
CA GLN A 9 -6.80 -32.79 31.66
C GLN A 9 -7.93 -33.61 31.04
N ALA A 10 -8.50 -33.14 29.92
CA ALA A 10 -9.57 -33.80 29.18
C ALA A 10 -9.11 -35.01 28.35
N LEU A 11 -7.81 -35.24 28.19
CA LEU A 11 -7.28 -36.39 27.46
C LEU A 11 -7.45 -37.70 28.24
N ASP A 12 -7.69 -38.79 27.51
CA ASP A 12 -7.70 -40.16 28.07
C ASP A 12 -6.28 -40.65 28.42
N GLY A 13 -6.18 -41.79 29.11
CA GLY A 13 -4.90 -42.34 29.59
C GLY A 13 -3.87 -42.53 28.48
N PRO A 14 -4.17 -43.27 27.39
CA PRO A 14 -3.25 -43.45 26.27
C PRO A 14 -2.87 -42.14 25.55
N ALA A 15 -3.82 -41.21 25.36
CA ALA A 15 -3.54 -39.91 24.76
C ALA A 15 -2.65 -39.03 25.65
N LYS A 16 -2.81 -39.08 26.98
CA LYS A 16 -1.93 -38.38 27.93
C LYS A 16 -0.49 -38.86 27.84
N VAL A 17 -0.28 -40.17 27.70
CA VAL A 17 1.07 -40.75 27.55
C VAL A 17 1.73 -40.24 26.26
N ARG A 18 1.00 -40.25 25.13
CA ARG A 18 1.52 -39.72 23.85
C ARG A 18 1.80 -38.22 23.92
N TYR A 19 0.87 -37.45 24.47
CA TYR A 19 1.05 -36.01 24.63
C TYR A 19 2.27 -35.67 25.47
N ASN A 20 2.47 -36.34 26.62
CA ASN A 20 3.67 -36.14 27.45
C ASN A 20 4.96 -36.49 26.70
N LYS A 21 4.97 -37.53 25.86
CA LYS A 21 6.14 -37.87 25.03
C LYS A 21 6.50 -36.73 24.06
N ILE A 22 5.52 -36.04 23.50
CA ILE A 22 5.76 -34.85 22.66
C ILE A 22 6.31 -33.69 23.52
N LEU A 23 5.75 -33.47 24.71
CA LEU A 23 6.19 -32.39 25.61
C LEU A 23 7.62 -32.56 26.09
N GLN A 24 8.13 -33.79 26.22
CA GLN A 24 9.53 -34.05 26.57
C GLN A 24 10.53 -33.40 25.58
N CYS A 25 10.12 -33.15 24.33
CA CYS A 25 10.95 -32.46 23.35
C CYS A 25 11.10 -30.94 23.62
N ILE A 26 10.29 -30.39 24.53
CA ILE A 26 10.21 -28.95 24.85
C ILE A 26 10.14 -28.72 26.37
N ASP A 27 11.03 -29.39 27.12
CA ASP A 27 11.20 -29.24 28.57
C ASP A 27 9.91 -29.48 29.39
N ASP A 28 9.07 -30.41 28.92
CA ASP A 28 7.75 -30.71 29.50
C ASP A 28 6.81 -29.50 29.59
N ILE A 29 7.01 -28.48 28.75
CA ILE A 29 6.17 -27.27 28.70
C ILE A 29 4.98 -27.53 27.79
N ASP A 30 3.75 -27.37 28.31
CA ASP A 30 2.53 -27.49 27.51
C ASP A 30 2.31 -26.20 26.68
N PRO A 31 2.32 -26.24 25.33
CA PRO A 31 2.19 -25.05 24.50
C PRO A 31 0.93 -24.23 24.74
N TYR A 32 -0.14 -24.86 25.24
CA TYR A 32 -1.39 -24.15 25.58
C TYR A 32 -1.31 -23.32 26.86
N THR A 33 -0.24 -23.46 27.64
CA THR A 33 -0.01 -22.74 28.91
C THR A 33 1.07 -21.67 28.81
N ILE A 34 1.79 -21.60 27.68
CA ILE A 34 2.83 -20.60 27.44
C ILE A 34 2.24 -19.19 27.49
N SER A 35 2.84 -18.34 28.31
CA SER A 35 2.44 -16.93 28.48
C SER A 35 2.46 -16.17 27.15
N LEU A 36 1.47 -15.31 26.93
CA LEU A 36 1.37 -14.45 25.74
C LEU A 36 2.64 -13.61 25.48
N ARG A 37 3.42 -13.30 26.52
CA ARG A 37 4.67 -12.53 26.40
C ARG A 37 5.84 -13.33 25.82
N SER A 38 5.79 -14.66 25.91
CA SER A 38 6.85 -15.56 25.46
C SER A 38 6.76 -15.86 23.96
N TRP A 39 5.65 -15.48 23.33
CA TRP A 39 5.39 -15.63 21.91
C TRP A 39 5.88 -14.41 21.13
N LYS A 40 6.49 -14.64 19.97
CA LYS A 40 6.97 -13.59 19.06
C LYS A 40 6.18 -13.61 17.76
N GLU A 41 5.74 -12.44 17.31
CA GLU A 41 5.16 -12.20 15.98
C GLU A 41 6.26 -11.76 15.01
N ASP A 42 7.28 -12.61 14.83
CA ASP A 42 8.41 -12.33 13.92
C ASP A 42 8.56 -13.43 12.85
N PRO A 43 8.33 -13.12 11.55
CA PRO A 43 8.54 -14.06 10.46
C PRO A 43 9.97 -14.63 10.38
N HIS A 44 10.98 -13.91 10.87
CA HIS A 44 12.36 -14.41 10.91
C HIS A 44 12.60 -15.49 11.96
N SER A 45 11.69 -15.62 12.93
CA SER A 45 11.76 -16.64 13.98
C SER A 45 11.11 -17.99 13.61
N LEU A 46 10.53 -18.08 12.40
CA LEU A 46 9.93 -19.31 11.88
C LEU A 46 10.99 -20.32 11.39
N PRO A 47 10.78 -21.64 11.60
CA PRO A 47 11.67 -22.70 11.12
C PRO A 47 11.67 -22.81 9.58
N GLN A 48 12.73 -23.35 8.99
CA GLN A 48 12.91 -23.51 7.53
C GLN A 48 12.07 -24.65 6.92
N ILE A 49 10.78 -24.72 7.25
CA ILE A 49 9.90 -25.77 6.73
C ILE A 49 9.65 -25.52 5.25
N SER A 50 9.90 -26.52 4.42
CA SER A 50 9.64 -26.53 2.98
C SER A 50 8.54 -27.53 2.61
N TYR A 51 7.97 -27.40 1.41
CA TYR A 51 6.96 -28.36 0.91
C TYR A 51 7.39 -29.84 1.03
N PRO A 52 8.63 -30.25 0.66
CA PRO A 52 9.11 -31.61 0.91
C PRO A 52 9.04 -32.05 2.39
N ASP A 53 9.32 -31.16 3.34
CA ASP A 53 9.23 -31.47 4.78
C ASP A 53 7.78 -31.75 5.20
N ILE A 54 6.82 -31.00 4.63
CA ILE A 54 5.38 -31.17 4.86
C ILE A 54 4.92 -32.54 4.32
N VAL A 55 5.32 -32.88 3.09
CA VAL A 55 4.99 -34.18 2.49
C VAL A 55 5.60 -35.32 3.30
N ASN A 56 6.88 -35.20 3.65
CA ASN A 56 7.57 -36.20 4.47
C ASN A 56 6.87 -36.42 5.80
N PHE A 57 6.44 -35.35 6.45
CA PHE A 57 5.73 -35.45 7.71
C PHE A 57 4.34 -36.06 7.57
N LEU A 58 3.51 -35.57 6.64
CA LEU A 58 2.10 -35.98 6.52
C LEU A 58 1.92 -37.36 5.87
N VAL A 59 2.83 -37.77 4.99
CA VAL A 59 2.71 -39.00 4.22
C VAL A 59 3.54 -40.12 4.83
N TYR A 60 4.82 -39.86 5.14
CA TYR A 60 5.80 -40.91 5.49
C TYR A 60 6.12 -41.01 6.98
N THR A 61 5.58 -40.15 7.84
CA THR A 61 5.74 -40.36 9.29
C THR A 61 4.95 -41.59 9.73
N PRO A 62 5.51 -42.50 10.53
CA PRO A 62 4.76 -43.63 11.08
C PRO A 62 3.61 -43.16 11.97
N SER A 63 2.42 -43.71 11.74
CA SER A 63 1.25 -43.51 12.57
C SER A 63 1.51 -44.01 13.99
N PRO A 64 1.14 -43.24 15.03
CA PRO A 64 1.32 -43.67 16.41
C PRO A 64 0.43 -44.86 16.81
N TYR A 65 -0.53 -45.25 15.96
CA TYR A 65 -1.44 -46.36 16.22
C TYR A 65 -1.09 -47.60 15.39
N THR A 66 -0.82 -47.43 14.11
CA THR A 66 -0.61 -48.55 13.18
C THR A 66 0.86 -48.84 12.90
N LEU A 67 1.77 -47.92 13.25
CA LEU A 67 3.21 -47.96 12.92
C LEU A 67 3.52 -47.97 11.40
N GLU A 68 2.49 -47.94 10.56
CA GLU A 68 2.59 -47.71 9.10
C GLU A 68 2.58 -46.22 8.78
N ASP A 69 3.04 -45.85 7.59
CA ASP A 69 2.99 -44.49 7.04
C ASP A 69 1.61 -43.82 7.24
N LEU A 70 1.59 -42.58 7.74
CA LEU A 70 0.37 -41.80 7.99
C LEU A 70 -0.52 -41.64 6.75
N LYS A 71 0.07 -41.55 5.55
CA LYS A 71 -0.64 -41.40 4.26
C LYS A 71 -1.75 -40.33 4.30
N CYS A 72 -1.50 -39.20 4.99
CA CYS A 72 -2.49 -38.13 5.15
C CYS A 72 -2.58 -37.23 3.90
N TYR A 73 -3.03 -37.79 2.78
CA TYR A 73 -3.16 -37.07 1.51
C TYR A 73 -4.13 -35.88 1.61
N LYS A 74 -5.21 -36.02 2.40
CA LYS A 74 -6.16 -34.92 2.68
C LYS A 74 -5.50 -33.73 3.39
N GLY A 75 -4.40 -33.96 4.13
CA GLY A 75 -3.62 -32.90 4.75
C GLY A 75 -2.93 -32.02 3.71
N LEU A 76 -2.58 -32.57 2.53
CA LEU A 76 -1.97 -31.81 1.43
C LEU A 76 -2.95 -30.82 0.80
N ASP A 77 -4.25 -31.13 0.80
CA ASP A 77 -5.31 -30.23 0.32
C ASP A 77 -5.57 -29.05 1.27
N ALA A 78 -5.03 -29.09 2.49
CA ALA A 78 -5.18 -28.02 3.48
C ALA A 78 -4.47 -26.71 3.07
N TYR A 79 -3.65 -26.74 2.01
CA TYR A 79 -3.15 -25.54 1.34
C TYR A 79 -4.29 -24.58 0.99
N ASN A 80 -5.46 -25.08 0.58
CA ASN A 80 -6.63 -24.27 0.26
C ASN A 80 -7.16 -23.48 1.47
N GLN A 81 -7.05 -24.02 2.69
CA GLN A 81 -7.45 -23.33 3.92
C GLN A 81 -6.51 -22.17 4.23
N PHE A 82 -5.21 -22.35 3.98
CA PHE A 82 -4.23 -21.27 4.04
C PHE A 82 -4.53 -20.17 3.02
N VAL A 83 -4.72 -20.52 1.73
CA VAL A 83 -5.04 -19.56 0.65
C VAL A 83 -6.33 -18.79 0.94
N SER A 84 -7.31 -19.44 1.56
CA SER A 84 -8.58 -18.83 1.96
C SER A 84 -8.47 -17.92 3.19
N GLY A 85 -7.27 -17.69 3.74
CA GLY A 85 -7.03 -16.77 4.86
C GLY A 85 -7.53 -17.29 6.22
N TRP A 86 -7.61 -18.61 6.40
CA TRP A 86 -8.13 -19.23 7.62
C TRP A 86 -7.11 -19.37 8.74
N VAL A 87 -5.83 -19.22 8.44
CA VAL A 87 -4.72 -19.21 9.40
C VAL A 87 -4.42 -17.77 9.82
N ARG A 88 -4.55 -17.47 11.11
CA ARG A 88 -4.39 -16.12 11.69
C ARG A 88 -3.52 -16.14 12.94
N ASN A 89 -2.95 -15.00 13.30
CA ASN A 89 -2.17 -14.79 14.54
C ASN A 89 -1.09 -15.87 14.75
N VAL A 90 -0.27 -16.10 13.72
CA VAL A 90 0.83 -17.07 13.79
C VAL A 90 1.95 -16.48 14.65
N VAL A 91 2.32 -17.21 15.70
CA VAL A 91 3.35 -16.82 16.64
C VAL A 91 4.31 -17.97 16.89
N SER A 92 5.56 -17.63 17.20
CA SER A 92 6.62 -18.62 17.44
C SER A 92 7.45 -18.30 18.68
N THR A 93 8.03 -19.35 19.26
CA THR A 93 9.00 -19.26 20.34
C THR A 93 10.02 -20.38 20.20
N VAL A 94 11.14 -20.28 20.93
CA VAL A 94 12.19 -21.31 20.91
C VAL A 94 12.35 -21.86 22.32
N ILE A 95 12.18 -23.17 22.45
CA ILE A 95 12.30 -23.91 23.72
C ILE A 95 13.28 -25.05 23.48
N ASN A 96 14.32 -25.16 24.30
CA ASN A 96 15.38 -26.18 24.17
C ASN A 96 15.94 -26.30 22.73
N GLY A 97 16.16 -25.17 22.05
CA GLY A 97 16.65 -25.13 20.67
C GLY A 97 15.65 -25.61 19.60
N LYS A 98 14.43 -26.01 19.97
CA LYS A 98 13.34 -26.36 19.05
C LYS A 98 12.41 -25.17 18.85
N HIS A 99 11.95 -24.98 17.61
CA HIS A 99 10.97 -23.94 17.27
C HIS A 99 9.56 -24.47 17.54
N VAL A 100 8.82 -23.78 18.41
CA VAL A 100 7.41 -24.04 18.66
C VAL A 100 6.60 -22.96 17.98
N VAL A 101 5.66 -23.34 17.12
CA VAL A 101 4.83 -22.42 16.34
C VAL A 101 3.36 -22.72 16.60
N THR A 102 2.53 -21.71 16.85
CA THR A 102 1.08 -21.86 17.00
C THR A 102 0.32 -20.77 16.25
N ALA A 103 -0.96 -21.00 15.99
CA ALA A 103 -1.82 -20.08 15.26
C ALA A 103 -3.29 -20.23 15.71
N LYS A 104 -4.15 -19.36 15.19
CA LYS A 104 -5.60 -19.53 15.21
C LYS A 104 -6.07 -19.98 13.83
N VAL A 105 -6.72 -21.14 13.74
CA VAL A 105 -7.22 -21.70 12.48
C VAL A 105 -8.73 -21.91 12.54
N MET A 106 -9.45 -21.40 11.55
CA MET A 106 -10.92 -21.50 11.50
C MET A 106 -11.38 -22.92 11.11
N HIS A 107 -12.58 -23.29 11.54
CA HIS A 107 -13.23 -24.54 11.12
C HIS A 107 -13.74 -24.43 9.68
N SER A 108 -13.53 -25.47 8.87
CA SER A 108 -14.00 -25.50 7.47
C SER A 108 -15.52 -25.57 7.33
N GLN A 109 -16.21 -26.18 8.29
CA GLN A 109 -17.66 -26.42 8.26
C GLN A 109 -18.44 -25.63 9.32
N ARG A 110 -17.75 -24.94 10.24
CA ARG A 110 -18.36 -24.30 11.42
C ARG A 110 -17.78 -22.91 11.65
N LEU A 111 -18.00 -22.01 10.70
CA LEU A 111 -17.40 -20.67 10.66
C LEU A 111 -17.73 -19.78 11.88
N ARG A 112 -18.80 -20.09 12.62
CA ARG A 112 -19.22 -19.35 13.83
C ARG A 112 -18.57 -19.86 15.12
N GLU A 113 -17.90 -21.02 15.10
CA GLU A 113 -17.21 -21.56 16.27
C GLU A 113 -15.85 -20.88 16.49
N ALA A 114 -15.38 -20.89 17.74
CA ALA A 114 -14.07 -20.33 18.08
C ALA A 114 -12.95 -21.03 17.29
N ALA A 115 -11.99 -20.25 16.82
CA ALA A 115 -10.85 -20.77 16.07
C ALA A 115 -10.05 -21.78 16.91
N LEU A 116 -9.64 -22.86 16.27
CA LEU A 116 -8.77 -23.88 16.83
C LEU A 116 -7.35 -23.35 16.96
N LYS A 117 -6.58 -23.98 17.84
CA LYS A 117 -5.21 -23.61 18.18
C LYS A 117 -4.27 -24.77 17.86
N PRO A 118 -3.95 -25.02 16.58
CA PRO A 118 -2.88 -25.95 16.25
C PRO A 118 -1.53 -25.40 16.68
N TRP A 119 -0.61 -26.30 17.01
CA TRP A 119 0.79 -25.97 17.21
C TRP A 119 1.68 -27.09 16.66
N LEU A 120 2.93 -26.75 16.36
CA LEU A 120 3.94 -27.70 15.91
C LEU A 120 5.29 -27.41 16.54
N ILE A 121 6.12 -28.44 16.59
CA ILE A 121 7.50 -28.41 17.03
C ILE A 121 8.37 -28.79 15.84
N ALA A 122 9.34 -27.95 15.50
CA ALA A 122 10.26 -28.21 14.39
C ALA A 122 11.69 -27.78 14.73
N GLU A 123 12.64 -28.37 14.04
CA GLU A 123 14.03 -27.92 14.06
C GLU A 123 14.21 -26.70 13.15
N LYS A 124 15.27 -25.92 13.40
CA LYS A 124 15.60 -24.75 12.58
C LYS A 124 15.76 -25.07 11.09
N CYS A 125 16.23 -26.29 10.77
CA CYS A 125 16.44 -26.77 9.40
C CYS A 125 15.17 -27.15 8.64
N GLY A 126 13.99 -27.15 9.29
CA GLY A 126 12.70 -27.50 8.64
C GLY A 126 12.13 -28.86 9.04
N LYS A 127 12.92 -29.72 9.70
CA LYS A 127 12.45 -31.03 10.18
C LYS A 127 11.34 -30.87 11.21
N ILE A 128 10.13 -31.33 10.89
CA ILE A 128 8.97 -31.35 11.78
C ILE A 128 9.10 -32.55 12.74
N ILE A 129 9.01 -32.30 14.04
CA ILE A 129 9.15 -33.31 15.09
C ILE A 129 7.79 -33.85 15.51
N ALA A 130 6.84 -32.96 15.79
CA ALA A 130 5.50 -33.32 16.23
C ALA A 130 4.55 -32.16 15.98
N THR A 131 3.28 -32.46 15.75
CA THR A 131 2.23 -31.43 15.67
C THR A 131 0.99 -31.84 16.42
N HIS A 132 0.21 -30.86 16.85
CA HIS A 132 -0.98 -31.11 17.64
C HIS A 132 -2.04 -30.05 17.42
N CYS A 133 -3.30 -30.41 17.65
CA CYS A 133 -4.43 -29.49 17.58
C CYS A 133 -5.48 -29.83 18.63
N ASN A 134 -6.24 -28.83 19.07
CA ASN A 134 -7.36 -29.03 19.98
C ASN A 134 -8.66 -29.43 19.26
N CYS A 135 -8.58 -29.84 17.99
CA CYS A 135 -9.72 -30.39 17.24
C CYS A 135 -9.93 -31.88 17.53
N ILE A 136 -11.07 -32.43 17.11
CA ILE A 136 -11.41 -33.85 17.30
C ILE A 136 -10.35 -34.79 16.67
N ALA A 137 -9.83 -34.43 15.49
CA ALA A 137 -8.78 -35.19 14.80
C ALA A 137 -7.35 -34.85 15.28
N GLY A 138 -7.20 -34.03 16.33
CA GLY A 138 -5.91 -33.50 16.77
C GLY A 138 -4.98 -34.56 17.34
N LEU A 139 -5.53 -35.65 17.88
CA LEU A 139 -4.78 -36.81 18.39
C LEU A 139 -4.11 -37.65 17.29
N GLY A 140 -4.41 -37.38 16.02
CA GLY A 140 -3.74 -38.00 14.88
C GLY A 140 -2.55 -37.19 14.37
N GLU A 141 -2.22 -36.05 14.99
CA GLU A 141 -1.04 -35.21 14.66
C GLU A 141 -0.94 -34.75 13.20
N ALA A 142 -1.98 -34.95 12.39
CA ALA A 142 -2.00 -34.70 10.95
C ALA A 142 -3.35 -34.15 10.47
N CYS A 143 -4.08 -33.45 11.33
CA CYS A 143 -5.35 -32.83 10.95
C CYS A 143 -5.15 -31.67 9.95
N THR A 144 -6.20 -31.29 9.23
CA THR A 144 -6.09 -30.20 8.24
C THR A 144 -5.66 -28.86 8.85
N HIS A 145 -5.94 -28.61 10.13
CA HIS A 145 -5.54 -27.38 10.81
C HIS A 145 -4.02 -27.28 11.04
N VAL A 146 -3.36 -28.39 11.41
CA VAL A 146 -1.89 -28.40 11.53
C VAL A 146 -1.24 -28.35 10.16
N SER A 147 -1.81 -29.01 9.15
CA SER A 147 -1.33 -28.94 7.77
C SER A 147 -1.43 -27.51 7.21
N ALA A 148 -2.55 -26.81 7.45
CA ALA A 148 -2.71 -25.40 7.05
C ALA A 148 -1.67 -24.47 7.71
N LEU A 149 -1.33 -24.72 8.98
CA LEU A 149 -0.25 -24.01 9.67
C LEU A 149 1.12 -24.30 9.02
N MET A 150 1.41 -25.55 8.66
CA MET A 150 2.65 -25.89 7.96
C MET A 150 2.79 -25.16 6.62
N PHE A 151 1.72 -25.14 5.81
CA PHE A 151 1.72 -24.42 4.52
C PHE A 151 1.86 -22.90 4.66
N TYR A 152 1.33 -22.32 5.75
CA TYR A 152 1.58 -20.92 6.08
C TYR A 152 3.07 -20.67 6.33
N ILE A 153 3.74 -21.53 7.11
CA ILE A 153 5.17 -21.39 7.43
C ILE A 153 6.00 -21.51 6.15
N ASP A 154 5.79 -22.55 5.36
CA ASP A 154 6.47 -22.78 4.08
C ASP A 154 6.32 -21.58 3.12
N THR A 155 5.11 -20.99 3.05
CA THR A 155 4.91 -19.79 2.24
C THR A 155 5.60 -18.55 2.80
N LYS A 156 5.60 -18.35 4.14
CA LYS A 156 6.30 -17.22 4.75
C LYS A 156 7.82 -17.34 4.64
N VAL A 157 8.36 -18.56 4.73
CA VAL A 157 9.77 -18.88 4.49
C VAL A 157 10.13 -18.56 3.05
N ARG A 158 9.35 -19.03 2.06
CA ARG A 158 9.56 -18.68 0.65
C ARG A 158 9.54 -17.18 0.40
N ILE A 159 8.58 -16.44 0.97
CA ILE A 159 8.50 -14.97 0.81
C ILE A 159 9.71 -14.29 1.44
N ARG A 160 10.15 -14.75 2.62
CA ARG A 160 11.34 -14.20 3.30
C ARG A 160 12.59 -14.41 2.44
N ASP A 161 12.72 -15.60 1.86
CA ASP A 161 13.91 -16.01 1.11
C ASP A 161 13.88 -15.53 -0.35
N SER A 162 12.69 -15.15 -0.87
CA SER A 162 12.51 -14.56 -2.20
C SER A 162 12.66 -13.05 -2.25
N LYS A 163 12.90 -12.37 -1.11
CA LYS A 163 13.15 -10.92 -1.09
C LYS A 163 14.47 -10.63 -1.81
N THR A 164 14.37 -9.98 -2.96
CA THR A 164 15.54 -9.51 -3.71
C THR A 164 16.17 -8.30 -3.00
N VAL A 165 17.48 -8.14 -3.17
CA VAL A 165 18.33 -7.07 -2.59
C VAL A 165 17.79 -5.64 -2.86
N THR A 166 16.87 -5.50 -3.80
CA THR A 166 16.19 -4.24 -4.18
C THR A 166 14.97 -3.88 -3.33
N GLN A 167 14.49 -4.76 -2.44
CA GLN A 167 13.29 -4.52 -1.62
C GLN A 167 13.58 -4.22 -0.14
N GLU A 168 14.86 -4.26 0.28
CA GLU A 168 15.32 -3.66 1.53
C GLU A 168 16.13 -2.40 1.20
N PRO A 169 16.17 -1.36 2.08
CA PRO A 169 17.10 -0.25 1.91
C PRO A 169 18.50 -0.83 1.72
N ALA A 170 19.17 -0.51 0.62
CA ALA A 170 20.46 -1.11 0.27
C ALA A 170 21.43 -1.00 1.45
N TYR A 171 21.67 -2.10 2.15
CA TYR A 171 22.65 -2.17 3.22
C TYR A 171 23.78 -3.06 2.72
N TRP A 172 24.88 -2.42 2.40
CA TRP A 172 26.14 -3.11 2.19
C TRP A 172 26.49 -3.77 3.54
N LYS A 173 26.32 -5.08 3.65
CA LYS A 173 26.88 -5.84 4.78
C LYS A 173 28.40 -5.77 4.66
N ILE A 174 28.98 -4.77 5.31
CA ILE A 174 30.42 -4.70 5.53
C ILE A 174 30.79 -5.95 6.35
N PRO A 175 31.75 -6.79 5.91
CA PRO A 175 32.21 -7.92 6.69
C PRO A 175 32.58 -7.47 8.11
N SER A 176 32.25 -8.23 9.14
CA SER A 176 32.41 -7.84 10.56
C SER A 176 33.85 -7.47 10.97
N ALA A 177 34.84 -7.80 10.15
CA ALA A 177 36.24 -7.40 10.31
C ALA A 177 36.55 -5.96 9.84
N VAL A 178 35.67 -5.34 9.05
CA VAL A 178 35.85 -4.00 8.48
C VAL A 178 34.92 -3.06 9.24
N LYS A 179 35.49 -2.18 10.06
CA LYS A 179 34.73 -1.21 10.88
C LYS A 179 34.23 -0.01 10.08
N ASP A 180 34.86 0.27 8.94
CA ASP A 180 34.51 1.39 8.07
C ASP A 180 34.95 1.08 6.63
N ALA A 181 34.07 1.27 5.65
CA ALA A 181 34.39 1.04 4.23
C ALA A 181 34.86 2.36 3.62
N GLN A 182 36.18 2.55 3.53
CA GLN A 182 36.74 3.74 2.89
C GLN A 182 36.42 3.75 1.40
N TYR A 183 35.71 4.77 0.95
CA TYR A 183 35.53 5.05 -0.47
C TYR A 183 36.85 5.59 -1.04
N LEU A 184 37.30 4.97 -2.13
CA LEU A 184 38.49 5.40 -2.85
C LEU A 184 38.11 5.61 -4.32
N PRO A 185 38.69 6.61 -5.01
CA PRO A 185 38.64 6.68 -6.46
C PRO A 185 39.00 5.33 -7.08
N VAL A 186 38.31 4.89 -8.14
CA VAL A 186 38.52 3.55 -8.74
C VAL A 186 39.99 3.30 -9.08
N ALA A 187 40.72 4.34 -9.48
CA ALA A 187 42.16 4.27 -9.75
C ALA A 187 43.02 3.87 -8.54
N GLN A 188 42.52 4.08 -7.32
CA GLN A 188 43.19 3.81 -6.04
C GLN A 188 42.69 2.51 -5.37
N ILE A 189 41.68 1.83 -5.94
CA ILE A 189 41.18 0.57 -5.41
C ILE A 189 42.09 -0.57 -5.85
N ASP A 190 42.60 -1.35 -4.88
CA ASP A 190 43.37 -2.55 -5.17
C ASP A 190 42.45 -3.75 -5.48
N PHE A 191 42.16 -3.95 -6.77
CA PHE A 191 41.40 -5.09 -7.30
C PHE A 191 42.20 -6.41 -7.35
N THR A 192 43.37 -6.50 -6.71
CA THR A 192 44.13 -7.75 -6.70
C THR A 192 43.33 -8.86 -6.03
N SER A 193 43.12 -9.98 -6.75
CA SER A 193 42.27 -11.08 -6.27
C SER A 193 42.74 -11.64 -4.92
N ALA A 194 41.80 -12.12 -4.10
CA ALA A 194 42.11 -12.77 -2.82
C ALA A 194 43.10 -13.95 -2.98
N LYS A 195 43.03 -14.69 -4.09
CA LYS A 195 43.95 -15.78 -4.43
C LYS A 195 45.38 -15.27 -4.66
N THR A 196 45.52 -14.11 -5.30
CA THR A 196 46.81 -13.45 -5.53
C THR A 196 47.36 -12.84 -4.24
N LYS A 197 46.51 -12.22 -3.40
CA LYS A 197 46.88 -11.68 -2.09
C LYS A 197 47.37 -12.78 -1.15
N LYS A 198 46.65 -13.90 -1.07
CA LYS A 198 47.05 -15.10 -0.31
C LYS A 198 48.39 -15.65 -0.80
N ARG A 199 48.57 -15.83 -2.12
CA ARG A 199 49.86 -16.28 -2.68
C ARG A 199 51.02 -15.36 -2.32
N LYS A 200 50.85 -14.04 -2.39
CA LYS A 200 51.90 -13.09 -1.98
C LYS A 200 52.23 -13.18 -0.50
N LEU A 201 51.22 -13.38 0.36
CA LEU A 201 51.41 -13.58 1.80
C LEU A 201 52.14 -14.90 2.06
N ASP A 202 51.72 -15.99 1.43
CA ASP A 202 52.36 -17.30 1.52
C ASP A 202 53.83 -17.26 1.03
N MET A 203 54.13 -16.44 0.01
CA MET A 203 55.50 -16.20 -0.49
C MET A 203 56.38 -15.42 0.50
N LEU A 204 55.80 -14.50 1.28
CA LEU A 204 56.51 -13.73 2.31
C LEU A 204 56.77 -14.56 3.57
N VAL A 205 55.95 -15.58 3.83
CA VAL A 205 56.04 -16.45 5.02
C VAL A 205 57.03 -17.61 4.81
N ASN A 206 57.22 -18.10 3.58
CA ASN A 206 57.98 -19.32 3.29
C ASN A 206 59.34 -19.10 2.60
N ASP A 207 60.07 -18.03 2.93
CA ASP A 207 61.46 -17.75 2.50
C ASP A 207 61.91 -18.38 1.16
N GLY A 208 61.36 -17.84 0.06
CA GLY A 208 62.16 -17.64 -1.15
C GLY A 208 62.40 -18.81 -2.13
N LEU A 209 61.70 -19.96 -2.06
CA LEU A 209 61.92 -21.04 -3.05
C LEU A 209 60.70 -21.35 -3.92
N MET A 210 60.49 -20.56 -4.98
CA MET A 210 59.85 -20.94 -6.26
C MET A 210 60.00 -19.77 -7.29
N PRO A 211 60.00 -20.05 -8.61
CA PRO A 211 60.50 -19.12 -9.64
C PRO A 211 59.65 -17.85 -9.77
N PRO A 212 60.26 -16.72 -10.21
CA PRO A 212 59.59 -15.43 -10.22
C PRO A 212 58.39 -15.47 -11.18
N PRO A 213 57.25 -14.87 -10.79
CA PRO A 213 56.14 -14.75 -11.70
C PRO A 213 56.57 -13.87 -12.87
N ARG A 214 56.22 -14.25 -14.11
CA ARG A 214 56.20 -13.31 -15.24
C ARG A 214 55.27 -12.17 -14.86
N SER A 215 55.82 -11.09 -14.30
CA SER A 215 55.06 -9.88 -14.08
C SER A 215 54.69 -9.38 -15.47
N LYS A 216 53.40 -9.45 -15.81
CA LYS A 216 52.92 -8.64 -16.92
C LYS A 216 53.12 -7.21 -16.45
N VAL A 217 54.14 -6.54 -16.98
CA VAL A 217 54.35 -5.10 -16.81
C VAL A 217 52.99 -4.46 -17.05
N ARG A 218 52.43 -3.79 -16.04
CA ARG A 218 51.19 -3.01 -16.23
C ARG A 218 51.52 -2.02 -17.33
N LYS A 219 50.93 -2.19 -18.52
CA LYS A 219 51.01 -1.17 -19.56
C LYS A 219 50.44 0.10 -18.94
N ILE A 220 51.30 1.10 -18.74
CA ILE A 220 50.86 2.43 -18.34
C ILE A 220 50.14 2.97 -19.55
N VAL A 221 48.82 2.95 -19.53
CA VAL A 221 48.00 3.59 -20.54
C VAL A 221 47.89 5.06 -20.11
N PRO A 222 48.44 6.01 -20.89
CA PRO A 222 48.26 7.41 -20.59
C PRO A 222 46.76 7.74 -20.60
N GLY A 223 46.33 8.62 -19.70
CA GLY A 223 44.96 9.13 -19.72
C GLY A 223 44.70 9.86 -21.05
N PRO A 224 43.45 9.83 -21.55
CA PRO A 224 43.11 10.58 -22.74
C PRO A 224 43.32 12.08 -22.48
N THR A 225 43.91 12.76 -23.45
CA THR A 225 44.04 14.22 -23.46
C THR A 225 42.69 14.89 -23.68
N ASP A 226 42.56 16.15 -23.29
CA ASP A 226 41.33 16.92 -23.52
C ASP A 226 40.97 16.98 -25.01
N ALA A 227 41.96 17.07 -25.90
CA ALA A 227 41.75 17.04 -27.34
C ALA A 227 41.18 15.70 -27.84
N GLU A 228 41.65 14.57 -27.28
CA GLU A 228 41.13 13.24 -27.60
C GLU A 228 39.69 13.06 -27.08
N LEU A 229 39.39 13.58 -25.88
CA LEU A 229 38.03 13.57 -25.32
C LEU A 229 37.08 14.43 -26.14
N THR A 230 37.47 15.65 -26.52
CA THR A 230 36.67 16.53 -27.37
C THR A 230 36.42 15.90 -28.74
N THR A 231 37.43 15.24 -29.32
CA THR A 231 37.29 14.50 -30.58
C THR A 231 36.32 13.34 -30.44
N LEU A 232 36.44 12.55 -29.37
CA LEU A 232 35.53 11.44 -29.07
C LEU A 232 34.09 11.93 -28.91
N PHE A 233 33.86 12.97 -28.12
CA PHE A 233 32.52 13.51 -27.90
C PHE A 233 31.93 14.09 -29.19
N SER A 234 32.73 14.77 -30.01
CA SER A 234 32.31 15.27 -31.32
C SER A 234 31.94 14.13 -32.28
N GLN A 235 32.75 13.06 -32.33
CA GLN A 235 32.46 11.87 -33.13
C GLN A 235 31.19 11.16 -32.64
N MET A 236 31.02 11.01 -31.32
CA MET A 236 29.82 10.44 -30.72
C MET A 236 28.58 11.27 -31.05
N ASN A 237 28.68 12.60 -30.97
CA ASN A 237 27.60 13.52 -31.34
C ASN A 237 27.25 13.41 -32.84
N ALA A 238 28.26 13.26 -33.71
CA ALA A 238 28.08 13.11 -35.15
C ALA A 238 27.39 11.80 -35.58
N THR A 239 27.31 10.78 -34.70
CA THR A 239 26.61 9.52 -35.00
C THR A 239 25.08 9.65 -35.10
N GLY A 240 24.50 10.77 -34.63
CA GLY A 240 23.05 10.99 -34.60
C GLY A 240 22.31 10.18 -33.52
N THR A 241 23.02 9.34 -32.75
CA THR A 241 22.47 8.71 -31.54
C THR A 241 22.55 9.69 -30.37
N LYS A 242 21.76 9.47 -29.29
CA LYS A 242 21.81 10.29 -28.06
C LYS A 242 22.51 9.56 -26.89
N PRO A 243 23.86 9.41 -26.88
CA PRO A 243 24.58 8.81 -25.77
C PRO A 243 24.37 9.56 -24.45
N ALA A 244 24.00 8.85 -23.38
CA ALA A 244 23.74 9.46 -22.07
C ALA A 244 24.93 10.29 -21.53
N LEU A 245 26.16 9.89 -21.84
CA LEU A 245 27.36 10.62 -21.43
C LEU A 245 27.37 12.08 -21.94
N LEU A 246 26.83 12.35 -23.12
CA LEU A 246 26.78 13.69 -23.69
C LEU A 246 25.79 14.62 -22.97
N SER A 247 24.92 14.10 -22.08
CA SER A 247 24.00 14.93 -21.29
C SER A 247 24.71 15.76 -20.22
N VAL A 248 25.93 15.37 -19.84
CA VAL A 248 26.74 16.07 -18.83
C VAL A 248 27.96 16.78 -19.44
N VAL A 249 28.20 16.64 -20.75
CA VAL A 249 29.27 17.35 -21.47
C VAL A 249 28.75 18.73 -21.89
N PRO A 250 29.31 19.85 -21.38
CA PRO A 250 28.76 21.18 -21.59
C PRO A 250 28.52 21.56 -23.06
N GLU A 251 29.43 21.20 -23.96
CA GLU A 251 29.32 21.54 -25.38
C GLU A 251 28.21 20.77 -26.13
N HIS A 252 27.80 19.61 -25.60
CA HIS A 252 26.84 18.72 -26.25
C HIS A 252 25.54 18.51 -25.45
N CYS A 253 25.47 19.00 -24.21
CA CYS A 253 24.31 18.78 -23.33
C CYS A 253 23.03 19.46 -23.84
N HIS A 254 23.16 20.46 -24.71
CA HIS A 254 22.04 21.20 -25.29
C HIS A 254 21.07 20.31 -26.11
N GLN A 255 21.54 19.21 -26.70
CA GLN A 255 20.66 18.26 -27.43
C GLN A 255 19.79 17.37 -26.52
N PHE A 256 20.12 17.33 -25.22
CA PHE A 256 19.38 16.64 -24.16
C PHE A 256 18.46 17.57 -23.40
N LYS A 257 18.66 18.89 -23.52
CA LYS A 257 17.63 19.86 -23.16
C LYS A 257 16.48 19.66 -24.15
N PRO A 258 15.25 19.39 -23.69
CA PRO A 258 14.12 19.29 -24.58
C PRO A 258 13.92 20.62 -25.32
N SER A 259 14.40 20.73 -26.55
CA SER A 259 14.02 21.82 -27.44
C SER A 259 12.55 21.63 -27.79
N HIS A 260 11.69 22.56 -27.34
CA HIS A 260 10.25 22.72 -27.60
C HIS A 260 9.21 22.23 -26.57
N THR A 261 9.51 21.38 -25.58
CA THR A 261 8.43 20.90 -24.68
C THR A 261 8.07 21.84 -23.53
N ASP A 262 8.98 22.72 -23.10
CA ASP A 262 8.77 23.53 -21.88
C ASP A 262 7.71 24.63 -22.06
N ASN A 263 7.42 25.04 -23.30
CA ASN A 263 6.39 26.04 -23.58
C ASN A 263 5.00 25.46 -23.92
N ILE A 264 4.92 24.18 -24.30
CA ILE A 264 3.69 23.56 -24.83
C ILE A 264 2.84 22.97 -23.71
N LEU A 265 3.47 22.50 -22.62
CA LEU A 265 2.80 21.92 -21.46
C LEU A 265 2.90 22.85 -20.24
N PRO A 266 1.95 22.77 -19.29
CA PRO A 266 2.04 23.53 -18.05
C PRO A 266 3.07 22.92 -17.09
N PRO A 267 3.58 23.71 -16.12
CA PRO A 267 4.43 23.18 -15.06
C PRO A 267 3.68 22.12 -14.25
N ILE A 268 4.43 21.15 -13.70
CA ILE A 268 3.89 20.09 -12.87
C ILE A 268 3.77 20.61 -11.43
N LEU A 269 2.63 20.40 -10.78
CA LEU A 269 2.37 20.91 -9.43
C LEU A 269 3.28 20.30 -8.36
N THR A 270 3.80 19.09 -8.58
CA THR A 270 4.76 18.45 -7.66
C THR A 270 6.12 19.14 -7.65
N ASP A 271 6.42 19.94 -8.68
CA ASP A 271 7.70 20.66 -8.79
C ASP A 271 7.69 21.95 -7.93
N LEU A 272 6.56 22.28 -7.29
CA LEU A 272 6.43 23.38 -6.33
C LEU A 272 7.15 23.12 -4.99
N TYR A 273 7.65 21.90 -4.78
CA TYR A 273 8.32 21.54 -3.53
C TYR A 273 9.57 22.38 -3.29
N ASN A 274 9.65 23.01 -2.13
CA ASN A 274 10.83 23.73 -1.68
C ASN A 274 11.29 23.15 -0.32
N PRO A 275 12.53 22.64 -0.22
CA PRO A 275 13.08 22.13 1.04
C PRO A 275 12.99 23.11 2.21
N GLN A 276 13.08 24.43 1.96
CA GLN A 276 12.97 25.45 3.01
C GLN A 276 11.58 25.52 3.64
N TYR A 277 10.54 25.14 2.89
CA TYR A 277 9.17 25.10 3.38
C TYR A 277 8.87 23.88 4.23
N SER A 278 9.70 22.83 4.14
CA SER A 278 9.53 21.60 4.92
C SER A 278 9.73 21.79 6.42
N THR A 279 10.41 22.86 6.85
CA THR A 279 10.64 23.20 8.26
C THR A 279 9.71 24.28 8.80
N LEU A 280 8.85 24.88 7.97
CA LEU A 280 7.94 25.93 8.39
C LEU A 280 6.80 25.37 9.27
N SER A 281 6.28 26.25 10.13
CA SER A 281 5.02 26.01 10.83
C SER A 281 3.86 26.02 9.83
N PHE A 282 2.72 25.39 10.19
CA PHE A 282 1.56 25.36 9.30
C PHE A 282 1.04 26.76 8.94
N PRO A 283 0.90 27.72 9.88
CA PRO A 283 0.50 29.08 9.54
C PRO A 283 1.47 29.78 8.57
N ASP A 284 2.78 29.64 8.77
CA ASP A 284 3.78 30.27 7.90
C ASP A 284 3.76 29.67 6.50
N LEU A 285 3.59 28.35 6.41
CA LEU A 285 3.45 27.64 5.14
C LEU A 285 2.17 28.07 4.41
N LEU A 286 1.05 28.22 5.14
CA LEU A 286 -0.22 28.64 4.57
C LEU A 286 -0.14 30.07 4.01
N ASN A 287 0.59 30.98 4.68
CA ASN A 287 0.86 32.31 4.15
C ASN A 287 1.57 32.25 2.79
N ARG A 288 2.58 31.38 2.65
CA ARG A 288 3.24 31.14 1.35
C ARG A 288 2.32 30.53 0.31
N CYS A 289 1.41 29.64 0.71
CA CYS A 289 0.42 29.05 -0.18
C CYS A 289 -0.58 30.09 -0.70
N ASN A 290 -0.93 31.09 0.12
CA ASN A 290 -1.85 32.16 -0.28
C ASN A 290 -1.23 33.14 -1.30
N GLU A 291 0.10 33.25 -1.33
CA GLU A 291 0.82 34.02 -2.36
C GLU A 291 0.86 33.30 -3.71
N PHE A 292 0.59 31.99 -3.74
CA PHE A 292 0.68 31.17 -4.93
C PHE A 292 -0.53 31.37 -5.86
N GLN A 293 -0.25 31.70 -7.12
CA GLN A 293 -1.25 31.79 -8.19
C GLN A 293 -0.99 30.72 -9.25
N LEU A 294 -2.03 29.94 -9.55
CA LEU A 294 -1.98 28.91 -10.58
C LEU A 294 -2.76 29.35 -11.81
N THR A 295 -2.05 29.59 -12.90
CA THR A 295 -2.64 29.98 -14.20
C THR A 295 -2.17 29.03 -15.29
N ILE A 296 -3.11 28.53 -16.09
CA ILE A 296 -2.85 27.64 -17.23
C ILE A 296 -3.65 28.13 -18.43
N THR A 297 -2.99 28.28 -19.58
CA THR A 297 -3.63 28.67 -20.83
C THR A 297 -4.42 27.49 -21.44
N GLN A 298 -5.44 27.79 -22.23
CA GLN A 298 -6.23 26.75 -22.91
C GLN A 298 -5.36 25.85 -23.79
N GLU A 299 -4.43 26.43 -24.55
CA GLU A 299 -3.48 25.67 -25.37
C GLU A 299 -2.70 24.64 -24.55
N LYS A 300 -2.18 25.04 -23.37
CA LYS A 300 -1.44 24.13 -22.48
C LYS A 300 -2.34 23.04 -21.91
N ALA A 301 -3.59 23.37 -21.55
CA ALA A 301 -4.56 22.39 -21.09
C ALA A 301 -4.91 21.36 -22.19
N ASP A 302 -5.11 21.82 -23.43
CA ASP A 302 -5.39 20.96 -24.59
C ASP A 302 -4.22 20.03 -24.91
N ASN A 303 -2.99 20.53 -24.77
CA ASN A 303 -1.80 19.71 -24.98
C ASN A 303 -1.63 18.64 -23.89
N VAL A 304 -2.05 18.93 -22.65
CA VAL A 304 -2.11 17.92 -21.58
C VAL A 304 -3.15 16.85 -21.92
N GLU A 305 -4.35 17.24 -22.34
CA GLU A 305 -5.41 16.31 -22.75
C GLU A 305 -4.89 15.35 -23.83
N LYS A 306 -4.39 15.90 -24.95
CA LYS A 306 -3.85 15.13 -26.07
C LYS A 306 -2.75 14.17 -25.65
N ALA A 307 -1.80 14.64 -24.82
CA ALA A 307 -0.67 13.84 -24.37
C ALA A 307 -1.04 12.77 -23.32
N THR A 308 -2.28 12.76 -22.83
CA THR A 308 -2.72 11.89 -21.73
C THR A 308 -3.96 11.06 -22.04
N ARG A 309 -4.39 10.96 -23.31
CA ARG A 309 -5.52 10.11 -23.78
C ARG A 309 -5.40 8.62 -23.45
N ALA A 310 -4.18 8.11 -23.28
CA ALA A 310 -3.97 6.74 -22.80
C ALA A 310 -4.26 6.56 -21.28
N GLN A 311 -4.71 7.62 -20.60
CA GLN A 311 -5.14 7.67 -19.21
C GLN A 311 -4.28 6.83 -18.24
N SER A 312 -4.85 5.79 -17.63
CA SER A 312 -4.20 4.96 -16.60
C SER A 312 -2.97 4.19 -17.10
N SER A 313 -2.79 4.08 -18.42
CA SER A 313 -1.60 3.51 -19.05
C SER A 313 -0.48 4.55 -19.27
N SER A 314 -0.74 5.84 -19.02
CA SER A 314 0.21 6.94 -19.21
C SER A 314 0.77 7.45 -17.88
N LYS A 315 2.09 7.36 -17.69
CA LYS A 315 2.78 8.00 -16.56
C LYS A 315 2.57 9.52 -16.55
N LYS A 316 2.49 10.14 -17.73
CA LYS A 316 2.27 11.58 -17.87
C LYS A 316 0.89 11.99 -17.33
N TRP A 317 -0.13 11.15 -17.52
CA TRP A 317 -1.47 11.35 -16.96
C TRP A 317 -1.44 11.41 -15.44
N PHE A 318 -0.73 10.47 -14.78
CA PHE A 318 -0.56 10.52 -13.31
C PHE A 318 0.16 11.79 -12.87
N ARG A 319 1.25 12.19 -13.54
CA ARG A 319 2.02 13.39 -13.18
C ARG A 319 1.20 14.66 -13.26
N PHE A 320 0.38 14.84 -14.30
CA PHE A 320 -0.50 16.00 -14.40
C PHE A 320 -1.72 15.93 -13.47
N ARG A 321 -2.13 14.74 -12.99
CA ARG A 321 -3.16 14.61 -11.95
C ARG A 321 -2.65 14.90 -10.55
N SER A 322 -1.37 14.69 -10.28
CA SER A 322 -0.76 14.94 -8.97
C SER A 322 -1.01 16.38 -8.52
N GLY A 323 -1.65 16.52 -7.36
CA GLY A 323 -1.99 17.82 -6.77
C GLY A 323 -3.23 18.48 -7.35
N ARG A 324 -3.96 17.84 -8.27
CA ARG A 324 -5.26 18.34 -8.76
C ARG A 324 -6.42 17.57 -8.14
N THR A 325 -7.46 18.29 -7.75
CA THR A 325 -8.73 17.69 -7.36
C THR A 325 -9.40 17.11 -8.60
N THR A 326 -9.39 15.77 -8.70
CA THR A 326 -9.97 15.09 -9.85
C THR A 326 -11.44 14.73 -9.63
N ALA A 327 -12.25 14.73 -10.70
CA ALA A 327 -13.68 14.42 -10.66
C ALA A 327 -14.04 13.19 -9.80
N SER A 328 -13.33 12.07 -9.98
CA SER A 328 -13.52 10.83 -9.20
C SER A 328 -13.29 10.93 -7.68
N LYS A 329 -12.67 12.02 -7.21
CA LYS A 329 -12.41 12.29 -5.79
C LYS A 329 -13.24 13.46 -5.25
N MET A 330 -14.02 14.12 -6.10
CA MET A 330 -14.65 15.39 -5.77
C MET A 330 -15.59 15.28 -4.56
N LYS A 331 -16.43 14.24 -4.47
CA LYS A 331 -17.29 14.02 -3.29
C LYS A 331 -16.49 13.94 -1.99
N ASN A 332 -15.33 13.27 -2.00
CA ASN A 332 -14.50 13.16 -0.79
C ASN A 332 -13.89 14.51 -0.42
N VAL A 333 -13.51 15.31 -1.40
CA VAL A 333 -13.05 16.68 -1.21
C VAL A 333 -14.16 17.57 -0.65
N CYS A 334 -15.40 17.46 -1.14
CA CYS A 334 -16.53 18.25 -0.65
C CYS A 334 -17.02 17.83 0.76
N ARG A 335 -16.58 16.68 1.27
CA ARG A 335 -16.99 16.15 2.60
C ARG A 335 -15.87 16.16 3.64
N THR A 336 -14.61 16.32 3.23
CA THR A 336 -13.50 16.40 4.18
C THR A 336 -13.53 17.74 4.91
N ASN A 337 -12.98 17.77 6.13
CA ASN A 337 -12.63 19.02 6.78
C ASN A 337 -11.27 19.49 6.23
N PRO A 338 -11.16 20.66 5.57
CA PRO A 338 -9.89 21.18 5.06
C PRO A 338 -8.86 21.49 6.14
N ASP A 339 -9.30 21.79 7.37
CA ASP A 339 -8.39 22.06 8.50
C ASP A 339 -7.85 20.74 9.12
N GLN A 340 -8.53 19.62 8.86
CA GLN A 340 -8.14 18.28 9.32
C GLN A 340 -8.39 17.24 8.21
N PRO A 341 -7.67 17.34 7.07
CA PRO A 341 -7.91 16.47 5.94
C PRO A 341 -7.45 15.05 6.25
N SER A 342 -8.15 14.05 5.68
CA SER A 342 -7.68 12.67 5.83
C SER A 342 -6.36 12.47 5.08
N GLN A 343 -5.38 11.85 5.75
CA GLN A 343 -4.08 11.57 5.13
C GLN A 343 -4.22 10.70 3.87
N SER A 344 -5.17 9.77 3.85
CA SER A 344 -5.45 8.94 2.68
C SER A 344 -5.98 9.76 1.49
N LEU A 345 -6.80 10.79 1.73
CA LEU A 345 -7.28 11.68 0.67
C LEU A 345 -6.13 12.51 0.12
N ILE A 346 -5.31 13.11 0.99
CA ILE A 346 -4.12 13.88 0.59
C ILE A 346 -3.16 13.02 -0.22
N GLN A 347 -2.86 11.81 0.26
CA GLN A 347 -1.99 10.88 -0.48
C GLN A 347 -2.59 10.54 -1.85
N SER A 348 -3.90 10.29 -1.93
CA SER A 348 -4.56 9.95 -3.19
C SER A 348 -4.60 11.10 -4.21
N VAL A 349 -4.62 12.36 -3.74
CA VAL A 349 -4.64 13.56 -4.59
C VAL A 349 -3.22 13.97 -5.00
N CYS A 350 -2.27 13.99 -4.06
CA CYS A 350 -0.90 14.44 -4.31
C CYS A 350 -0.02 13.35 -4.95
N TYR A 351 -0.31 12.07 -4.68
CA TYR A 351 0.49 10.92 -5.12
C TYR A 351 -0.36 9.81 -5.76
N PRO A 352 -1.12 10.10 -6.82
CA PRO A 352 -2.06 9.15 -7.43
C PRO A 352 -1.39 7.88 -7.99
N GLU A 353 -0.16 7.98 -8.49
CA GLU A 353 0.60 6.81 -8.99
C GLU A 353 0.97 5.84 -7.84
N SER A 354 1.36 6.38 -6.70
CA SER A 354 1.70 5.60 -5.50
C SER A 354 0.47 4.98 -4.83
N CYS A 355 -0.70 5.59 -5.02
CA CYS A 355 -1.97 5.13 -4.46
C CYS A 355 -2.75 4.21 -5.41
N ARG A 356 -2.10 3.65 -6.43
CA ARG A 356 -2.73 2.65 -7.31
C ARG A 356 -3.15 1.44 -6.49
N PHE A 357 -4.43 1.12 -6.56
CA PHE A 357 -4.99 -0.08 -5.97
C PHE A 357 -5.60 -0.94 -7.08
N SER A 358 -5.57 -2.25 -6.90
CA SER A 358 -6.15 -3.21 -7.83
C SER A 358 -6.95 -4.23 -7.03
N THR A 359 -8.25 -4.25 -7.24
CA THR A 359 -9.20 -5.22 -6.69
C THR A 359 -9.86 -5.99 -7.83
N ALA A 360 -10.59 -7.07 -7.50
CA ALA A 360 -11.41 -7.78 -8.50
C ALA A 360 -12.39 -6.82 -9.19
N ALA A 361 -12.99 -5.90 -8.44
CA ALA A 361 -13.93 -4.91 -8.98
C ALA A 361 -13.27 -3.91 -9.93
N THR A 362 -12.07 -3.39 -9.61
CA THR A 362 -11.39 -2.47 -10.53
C THR A 362 -10.87 -3.18 -11.78
N LYS A 363 -10.40 -4.43 -11.65
CA LYS A 363 -9.96 -5.22 -12.82
C LYS A 363 -11.14 -5.52 -13.75
N TRP A 364 -12.28 -5.89 -13.15
CA TRP A 364 -13.54 -6.10 -13.87
C TRP A 364 -13.97 -4.84 -14.64
N GLY A 365 -13.99 -3.68 -13.96
CA GLY A 365 -14.30 -2.41 -14.59
C GLY A 365 -13.42 -2.14 -15.81
N CYS A 366 -12.10 -2.20 -15.64
CA CYS A 366 -11.15 -1.94 -16.73
C CYS A 366 -11.25 -2.94 -17.89
N SER A 367 -11.57 -4.21 -17.64
CA SER A 367 -11.64 -5.21 -18.71
C SER A 367 -12.93 -5.12 -19.54
N HIS A 368 -14.03 -4.59 -18.97
CA HIS A 368 -15.33 -4.52 -19.63
C HIS A 368 -15.73 -3.09 -20.04
N GLU A 369 -14.86 -2.10 -19.82
CA GLU A 369 -15.10 -0.71 -20.23
C GLU A 369 -15.30 -0.59 -21.74
N ILE A 370 -14.54 -1.36 -22.54
CA ILE A 370 -14.65 -1.38 -24.00
C ILE A 370 -15.99 -1.96 -24.45
N GLU A 371 -16.43 -3.07 -23.84
CA GLU A 371 -17.71 -3.72 -24.15
C GLU A 371 -18.88 -2.81 -23.78
N ALA A 372 -18.82 -2.17 -22.60
CA ALA A 372 -19.81 -1.21 -22.16
C ALA A 372 -19.90 0.02 -23.08
N ARG A 373 -18.74 0.52 -23.55
CA ARG A 373 -18.69 1.63 -24.52
C ARG A 373 -19.28 1.23 -25.87
N GLN A 374 -19.02 0.01 -26.35
CA GLN A 374 -19.62 -0.49 -27.59
C GLN A 374 -21.15 -0.57 -27.48
N ALA A 375 -21.66 -1.18 -26.41
CA ALA A 375 -23.11 -1.26 -26.16
C ALA A 375 -23.78 0.12 -26.08
N TYR A 376 -23.09 1.10 -25.48
CA TYR A 376 -23.53 2.49 -25.45
C TYR A 376 -23.57 3.12 -26.86
N VAL A 377 -22.49 3.01 -27.63
CA VAL A 377 -22.39 3.60 -28.98
C VAL A 377 -23.43 3.01 -29.93
N GLU A 378 -23.66 1.70 -29.88
CA GLU A 378 -24.69 1.03 -30.69
C GLU A 378 -26.08 1.58 -30.37
N ARG A 379 -26.46 1.63 -29.08
CA ARG A 379 -27.78 2.12 -28.66
C ARG A 379 -28.00 3.60 -28.98
N MET A 380 -26.99 4.44 -28.76
CA MET A 380 -27.11 5.86 -29.02
C MET A 380 -27.08 6.18 -30.51
N GLY A 381 -26.33 5.42 -31.32
CA GLY A 381 -26.25 5.59 -32.77
C GLY A 381 -27.57 5.29 -33.50
N GLU A 382 -28.47 4.50 -32.91
CA GLU A 382 -29.82 4.26 -33.46
C GLU A 382 -30.75 5.48 -33.30
N VAL A 383 -30.53 6.28 -32.26
CA VAL A 383 -31.41 7.40 -31.86
C VAL A 383 -30.85 8.75 -32.33
N HIS A 384 -29.53 8.86 -32.43
CA HIS A 384 -28.82 10.13 -32.62
C HIS A 384 -28.12 10.20 -33.98
N HIS A 385 -28.21 11.36 -34.64
CA HIS A 385 -27.58 11.60 -35.95
C HIS A 385 -26.12 12.08 -35.81
N ASN A 386 -25.22 11.54 -36.63
CA ASN A 386 -23.77 11.81 -36.59
C ASN A 386 -23.16 11.69 -35.19
N PHE A 387 -23.64 10.71 -34.42
CA PHE A 387 -23.19 10.45 -33.06
C PHE A 387 -21.77 9.87 -33.05
N ASP A 388 -20.84 10.52 -32.35
CA ASP A 388 -19.46 10.08 -32.20
C ASP A 388 -18.98 10.15 -30.75
N VAL A 389 -18.11 9.22 -30.37
CA VAL A 389 -17.52 9.15 -29.03
C VAL A 389 -16.01 8.97 -29.13
N LYS A 390 -15.26 10.03 -28.84
CA LYS A 390 -13.79 10.07 -28.90
C LYS A 390 -13.15 9.81 -27.54
N ASP A 391 -11.91 9.33 -27.56
CA ASP A 391 -11.12 9.17 -26.33
C ASP A 391 -10.76 10.52 -25.72
N SER A 392 -10.64 10.54 -24.39
CA SER A 392 -10.29 11.74 -23.63
C SER A 392 -9.11 11.51 -22.69
N GLY A 393 -8.22 12.49 -22.61
CA GLY A 393 -7.16 12.55 -21.61
C GLY A 393 -7.58 13.29 -20.34
N LEU A 394 -6.60 13.86 -19.66
CA LEU A 394 -6.84 14.79 -18.55
C LEU A 394 -7.18 16.18 -19.10
N VAL A 395 -8.43 16.60 -18.89
CA VAL A 395 -8.88 17.97 -19.09
C VAL A 395 -8.63 18.77 -17.82
N ILE A 396 -8.00 19.93 -17.94
CA ILE A 396 -7.75 20.86 -16.83
C ILE A 396 -8.70 22.05 -16.99
N ASN A 397 -9.44 22.39 -15.94
CA ASN A 397 -10.30 23.57 -15.96
C ASN A 397 -9.42 24.84 -15.93
N THR A 398 -9.38 25.63 -17.01
CA THR A 398 -8.50 26.80 -17.11
C THR A 398 -8.87 27.95 -16.19
N SER A 399 -10.16 28.09 -15.83
CA SER A 399 -10.63 29.05 -14.83
C SER A 399 -10.26 28.64 -13.40
N CYS A 400 -10.12 27.33 -13.15
CA CYS A 400 -9.78 26.75 -11.87
C CYS A 400 -8.79 25.60 -12.03
N PRO A 401 -7.49 25.87 -12.30
CA PRO A 401 -6.56 24.85 -12.79
C PRO A 401 -6.12 23.81 -11.76
N HIS A 402 -6.60 23.95 -10.52
CA HIS A 402 -6.51 22.95 -9.47
C HIS A 402 -7.53 21.81 -9.65
N ILE A 403 -8.53 21.96 -10.53
CA ILE A 403 -9.54 20.94 -10.86
C ILE A 403 -9.18 20.28 -12.19
N GLY A 404 -9.35 18.96 -12.27
CA GLY A 404 -9.20 18.20 -13.50
C GLY A 404 -10.17 17.04 -13.63
N ALA A 405 -10.41 16.60 -14.86
CA ALA A 405 -11.31 15.50 -15.16
C ALA A 405 -10.73 14.63 -16.29
N SER A 406 -11.04 13.34 -16.26
CA SER A 406 -10.75 12.41 -17.36
C SER A 406 -12.01 11.61 -17.60
N PRO A 407 -12.90 12.07 -18.48
CA PRO A 407 -14.10 11.29 -18.84
C PRO A 407 -13.71 10.05 -19.65
N ASP A 408 -14.56 9.04 -19.66
CA ASP A 408 -14.35 7.78 -20.40
C ASP A 408 -14.56 7.97 -21.91
N GLY A 409 -15.22 9.07 -22.30
CA GLY A 409 -15.32 9.52 -23.69
C GLY A 409 -15.81 10.97 -23.83
N ARG A 410 -15.59 11.56 -25.01
CA ARG A 410 -16.15 12.85 -25.45
C ARG A 410 -17.18 12.59 -26.53
N ILE A 411 -18.41 13.01 -26.26
CA ILE A 411 -19.58 12.79 -27.11
C ILE A 411 -19.78 14.03 -27.98
N SER A 412 -20.08 13.82 -29.26
CA SER A 412 -20.55 14.86 -30.18
C SER A 412 -21.81 14.35 -30.89
N CYS A 413 -22.91 15.10 -30.84
CA CYS A 413 -24.12 14.85 -31.62
C CYS A 413 -24.66 16.15 -32.21
N ASP A 414 -25.08 16.14 -33.47
CA ASP A 414 -25.80 17.26 -34.11
C ASP A 414 -27.09 17.63 -33.36
N CYS A 415 -27.69 16.65 -32.71
CA CYS A 415 -28.98 16.73 -32.03
C CYS A 415 -28.90 17.26 -30.59
N CYS A 416 -27.79 16.98 -29.89
CA CYS A 416 -27.67 17.18 -28.45
C CYS A 416 -26.48 18.04 -28.05
N GLY A 417 -25.58 18.37 -28.99
CA GLY A 417 -24.36 19.11 -28.71
C GLY A 417 -23.23 18.23 -28.20
N GLU A 418 -22.38 18.81 -27.37
CA GLU A 418 -21.18 18.18 -26.85
C GLU A 418 -21.44 17.60 -25.46
N GLY A 419 -20.95 16.39 -25.21
CA GLY A 419 -21.15 15.69 -23.95
C GLY A 419 -19.90 14.96 -23.48
N VAL A 420 -19.99 14.39 -22.28
CA VAL A 420 -18.99 13.45 -21.75
C VAL A 420 -19.64 12.13 -21.38
N LEU A 421 -18.87 11.05 -21.53
CA LEU A 421 -19.30 9.70 -21.18
C LEU A 421 -18.61 9.26 -19.88
N GLU A 422 -19.39 8.69 -18.95
CA GLU A 422 -18.89 8.08 -17.72
C GLU A 422 -19.47 6.67 -17.57
N ILE A 423 -18.63 5.66 -17.66
CA ILE A 423 -19.00 4.24 -17.64
C ILE A 423 -18.71 3.62 -16.27
N LYS A 424 -19.64 2.80 -15.79
CA LYS A 424 -19.50 1.98 -14.60
C LYS A 424 -19.93 0.55 -14.85
N CYS A 425 -19.01 -0.39 -14.62
CA CYS A 425 -19.27 -1.82 -14.64
C CYS A 425 -19.13 -2.37 -13.20
N PRO A 426 -20.19 -2.33 -12.36
CA PRO A 426 -20.11 -2.79 -10.98
C PRO A 426 -19.99 -4.32 -10.89
N PHE A 427 -18.84 -4.82 -10.40
CA PHE A 427 -18.59 -6.27 -10.28
C PHE A 427 -19.62 -7.01 -9.41
N CYS A 428 -20.19 -6.35 -8.39
CA CYS A 428 -21.22 -6.96 -7.53
C CYS A 428 -22.56 -7.18 -8.24
N ALA A 429 -22.84 -6.44 -9.31
CA ALA A 429 -24.10 -6.49 -10.05
C ALA A 429 -23.92 -6.97 -11.49
N ARG A 430 -22.76 -7.53 -11.81
CA ARG A 430 -22.38 -7.91 -13.17
C ARG A 430 -23.35 -8.88 -13.85
N ASP A 431 -24.04 -9.73 -13.10
CA ASP A 431 -24.97 -10.76 -13.61
C ASP A 431 -26.43 -10.44 -13.21
N THR A 432 -26.76 -9.15 -13.03
CA THR A 432 -28.05 -8.70 -12.47
C THR A 432 -28.63 -7.59 -13.33
N GLN A 433 -29.94 -7.57 -13.53
CA GLN A 433 -30.61 -6.46 -14.23
C GLN A 433 -30.47 -5.15 -13.45
N VAL A 434 -30.46 -4.02 -14.16
CA VAL A 434 -30.20 -2.73 -13.49
C VAL A 434 -31.30 -2.38 -12.49
N ASN A 435 -32.57 -2.70 -12.78
CA ASN A 435 -33.68 -2.45 -11.86
C ASN A 435 -33.56 -3.26 -10.55
N GLU A 436 -33.10 -4.50 -10.63
CA GLU A 436 -32.84 -5.35 -9.47
C GLU A 436 -31.66 -4.79 -8.65
N TYR A 437 -30.60 -4.34 -9.33
CA TYR A 437 -29.46 -3.68 -8.69
C TYR A 437 -29.88 -2.38 -7.98
N ALA A 438 -30.68 -1.53 -8.64
CA ALA A 438 -31.17 -0.27 -8.06
C ALA A 438 -32.03 -0.49 -6.80
N SER A 439 -32.65 -1.67 -6.66
CA SER A 439 -33.44 -2.06 -5.49
C SER A 439 -32.60 -2.49 -4.28
N LEU A 440 -31.28 -2.71 -4.46
CA LEU A 440 -30.39 -3.06 -3.36
C LEU A 440 -30.02 -1.84 -2.50
N GLN A 441 -29.62 -2.08 -1.25
CA GLN A 441 -29.12 -1.03 -0.39
C GLN A 441 -27.70 -0.59 -0.78
N ASN A 442 -27.42 0.71 -0.64
CA ASN A 442 -26.10 1.33 -0.86
C ASN A 442 -25.56 1.19 -2.28
N THR A 443 -26.43 1.26 -3.29
CA THR A 443 -26.02 1.33 -4.69
C THR A 443 -25.84 2.78 -5.14
N CYS A 444 -25.39 2.95 -6.39
CA CYS A 444 -25.31 4.26 -7.01
C CYS A 444 -26.63 4.73 -7.64
N LEU A 445 -27.66 3.89 -7.66
CA LEU A 445 -28.94 4.18 -8.31
C LEU A 445 -30.07 4.23 -7.28
N VAL A 446 -31.11 5.00 -7.58
CA VAL A 446 -32.38 5.09 -6.85
C VAL A 446 -33.52 4.79 -7.81
N ALA A 447 -34.47 3.98 -7.36
CA ALA A 447 -35.69 3.67 -8.09
C ALA A 447 -36.84 4.52 -7.54
N ASN A 448 -37.44 5.37 -8.38
CA ASN A 448 -38.62 6.19 -8.07
C ASN A 448 -39.70 5.91 -9.12
N ASP A 449 -40.90 5.51 -8.70
CA ASP A 449 -42.10 5.44 -9.55
C ASP A 449 -41.89 4.83 -10.97
N ASN A 450 -41.13 3.73 -11.04
CA ASN A 450 -40.70 2.97 -12.24
C ASN A 450 -39.52 3.53 -13.07
N GLU A 451 -38.89 4.62 -12.64
CA GLU A 451 -37.65 5.12 -13.24
C GLU A 451 -36.46 4.90 -12.31
N VAL A 452 -35.35 4.47 -12.89
CA VAL A 452 -34.06 4.32 -12.21
C VAL A 452 -33.18 5.50 -12.57
N SER A 453 -32.57 6.14 -11.59
CA SER A 453 -31.67 7.27 -11.79
C SER A 453 -30.50 7.25 -10.79
N LEU A 454 -29.44 7.99 -11.10
CA LEU A 454 -28.25 8.13 -10.30
C LEU A 454 -28.58 8.92 -9.02
N ASP A 455 -28.25 8.35 -7.87
CA ASP A 455 -28.46 9.02 -6.59
C ASP A 455 -27.67 10.35 -6.58
N ARG A 456 -28.42 11.45 -6.42
CA ARG A 456 -27.90 12.83 -6.36
C ARG A 456 -26.84 13.00 -5.27
N LYS A 457 -26.86 12.18 -4.23
CA LYS A 457 -25.88 12.19 -3.13
C LYS A 457 -24.71 11.24 -3.38
N HIS A 458 -24.73 10.42 -4.42
CA HIS A 458 -23.69 9.43 -4.71
C HIS A 458 -22.41 10.06 -5.26
N ALA A 459 -21.27 9.37 -5.12
CA ALA A 459 -19.97 9.89 -5.57
C ALA A 459 -19.92 10.15 -7.08
N TYR A 460 -20.62 9.33 -7.85
CA TYR A 460 -20.68 9.46 -9.31
C TYR A 460 -21.44 10.73 -9.74
N MET A 461 -22.43 11.22 -8.99
CA MET A 461 -23.08 12.49 -9.29
C MET A 461 -22.08 13.66 -9.22
N TYR A 462 -21.27 13.73 -8.15
CA TYR A 462 -20.20 14.73 -8.05
C TYR A 462 -19.17 14.59 -9.17
N GLN A 463 -18.89 13.35 -9.60
CA GLN A 463 -17.94 13.08 -10.66
C GLN A 463 -18.44 13.60 -12.02
N VAL A 464 -19.68 13.25 -12.41
CA VAL A 464 -20.25 13.69 -13.69
C VAL A 464 -20.46 15.21 -13.71
N GLN A 465 -20.96 15.82 -12.63
CA GLN A 465 -21.08 17.27 -12.53
C GLN A 465 -19.71 17.96 -12.67
N THR A 466 -18.67 17.43 -12.02
CA THR A 466 -17.31 17.97 -12.20
C THR A 466 -16.83 17.81 -13.65
N GLN A 467 -17.13 16.71 -14.32
CA GLN A 467 -16.74 16.48 -15.72
C GLN A 467 -17.45 17.45 -16.67
N ILE A 468 -18.75 17.68 -16.51
CA ILE A 468 -19.55 18.64 -17.30
C ILE A 468 -18.89 20.02 -17.28
N HIS A 469 -18.66 20.56 -16.07
CA HIS A 469 -18.10 21.89 -15.91
C HIS A 469 -16.59 21.98 -16.22
N THR A 470 -15.82 20.91 -16.02
CA THR A 470 -14.39 20.91 -16.36
C THR A 470 -14.15 20.79 -17.86
N CYS A 471 -15.02 20.06 -18.57
CA CYS A 471 -14.90 19.85 -20.00
C CYS A 471 -15.65 20.90 -20.84
N SER A 472 -16.41 21.78 -20.18
CA SER A 472 -17.26 22.79 -20.82
C SER A 472 -18.21 22.18 -21.85
N VAL A 473 -18.95 21.17 -21.43
CA VAL A 473 -19.91 20.42 -22.27
C VAL A 473 -21.34 20.61 -21.76
N ASP A 474 -22.32 20.22 -22.57
CA ASP A 474 -23.74 20.43 -22.31
C ASP A 474 -24.33 19.41 -21.33
N TYR A 475 -23.80 18.19 -21.31
CA TYR A 475 -24.29 17.09 -20.46
C TYR A 475 -23.22 16.01 -20.22
N ALA A 476 -23.53 15.09 -19.31
CA ALA A 476 -22.83 13.82 -19.15
C ALA A 476 -23.80 12.66 -19.31
N ASP A 477 -23.48 11.68 -20.15
CA ASP A 477 -24.19 10.41 -20.18
C ASP A 477 -23.52 9.44 -19.21
N PHE A 478 -24.24 9.12 -18.13
CA PHE A 478 -23.84 8.14 -17.14
C PHE A 478 -24.32 6.76 -17.58
N VAL A 479 -23.39 5.83 -17.76
CA VAL A 479 -23.66 4.48 -18.21
C VAL A 479 -23.35 3.48 -17.11
N LEU A 480 -24.34 2.69 -16.72
CA LEU A 480 -24.15 1.53 -15.87
C LEU A 480 -24.38 0.26 -16.67
N TRP A 481 -23.31 -0.53 -16.82
CA TRP A 481 -23.30 -1.73 -17.65
C TRP A 481 -23.15 -3.00 -16.81
N THR A 482 -23.93 -4.01 -17.18
CA THR A 482 -23.89 -5.38 -16.64
C THR A 482 -23.89 -6.37 -17.82
N ASN A 483 -23.62 -7.64 -17.56
CA ASN A 483 -23.68 -8.70 -18.59
C ASN A 483 -25.09 -8.90 -19.15
N THR A 484 -26.12 -8.38 -18.49
CA THR A 484 -27.54 -8.60 -18.83
C THR A 484 -28.26 -7.36 -19.34
N ASP A 485 -27.76 -6.17 -19.01
CA ASP A 485 -28.49 -4.92 -19.21
C ASP A 485 -27.54 -3.71 -19.20
N VAL A 486 -27.96 -2.61 -19.84
CA VAL A 486 -27.27 -1.33 -19.85
C VAL A 486 -28.25 -0.20 -19.58
N HIS A 487 -27.96 0.57 -18.55
CA HIS A 487 -28.69 1.77 -18.18
C HIS A 487 -27.90 3.00 -18.59
N ILE A 488 -28.57 3.94 -19.26
CA ILE A 488 -28.01 5.20 -19.73
C ILE A 488 -28.88 6.31 -19.16
N GLU A 489 -28.26 7.22 -18.42
CA GLU A 489 -28.91 8.42 -17.88
C GLU A 489 -28.16 9.65 -18.37
N ARG A 490 -28.88 10.59 -18.97
CA ARG A 490 -28.35 11.91 -19.27
C ARG A 490 -28.44 12.81 -18.05
N VAL A 491 -27.29 13.30 -17.61
CA VAL A 491 -27.16 14.23 -16.49
C VAL A 491 -26.85 15.63 -17.03
N GLU A 492 -27.74 16.57 -16.74
CA GLU A 492 -27.59 17.99 -17.06
C GLU A 492 -26.79 18.74 -15.99
N PRO A 493 -26.17 19.89 -16.32
CA PRO A 493 -25.43 20.72 -15.38
C PRO A 493 -26.30 21.22 -14.23
N ASP A 494 -25.80 21.09 -13.01
CA ASP A 494 -26.41 21.63 -11.80
C ASP A 494 -25.53 22.76 -11.26
N ALA A 495 -25.91 24.00 -11.56
CA ALA A 495 -25.16 25.20 -11.19
C ALA A 495 -24.99 25.35 -9.66
N ASN A 496 -26.03 25.02 -8.89
CA ASN A 496 -25.98 25.13 -7.43
C ASN A 496 -24.99 24.11 -6.84
N MET A 497 -25.02 22.88 -7.34
CA MET A 497 -24.08 21.84 -6.93
C MET A 497 -22.66 22.21 -7.35
N TRP A 498 -22.47 22.79 -8.53
CA TRP A 498 -21.16 23.21 -9.01
C TRP A 498 -20.56 24.34 -8.18
N ASP A 499 -21.36 25.34 -7.78
CA ASP A 499 -20.88 26.43 -6.92
C ASP A 499 -20.38 25.89 -5.56
N GLU A 500 -21.11 24.95 -4.96
CA GLU A 500 -20.68 24.27 -3.72
C GLU A 500 -19.39 23.44 -3.94
N ILE A 501 -19.31 22.70 -5.05
CA ILE A 501 -18.13 21.92 -5.41
C ILE A 501 -16.91 22.84 -5.56
N LEU A 502 -17.09 23.96 -6.25
CA LEU A 502 -16.04 24.90 -6.57
C LEU A 502 -15.49 25.56 -5.30
N GLU A 503 -16.36 26.03 -4.41
CA GLU A 503 -15.97 26.63 -3.13
C GLU A 503 -15.15 25.64 -2.29
N LYS A 504 -15.69 24.43 -2.07
CA LYS A 504 -15.05 23.43 -1.22
C LYS A 504 -13.76 22.87 -1.81
N SER A 505 -13.71 22.68 -3.14
CA SER A 505 -12.49 22.24 -3.83
C SER A 505 -11.39 23.29 -3.70
N ARG A 506 -11.73 24.58 -3.82
CA ARG A 506 -10.78 25.68 -3.64
C ARG A 506 -10.23 25.70 -2.22
N GLU A 507 -11.10 25.65 -1.21
CA GLU A 507 -10.67 25.64 0.18
C GLU A 507 -9.74 24.46 0.48
N PHE A 508 -10.11 23.25 0.05
CA PHE A 508 -9.28 22.05 0.21
C PHE A 508 -7.93 22.18 -0.51
N PHE A 509 -7.91 22.75 -1.72
CA PHE A 509 -6.66 22.92 -2.46
C PHE A 509 -5.68 23.83 -1.71
N TYR A 510 -6.12 25.00 -1.25
CA TYR A 510 -5.25 25.96 -0.58
C TYR A 510 -4.85 25.54 0.85
N LYS A 511 -5.77 24.97 1.62
CA LYS A 511 -5.50 24.58 3.02
C LYS A 511 -4.84 23.22 3.17
N ALA A 512 -4.98 22.32 2.19
CA ALA A 512 -4.54 20.94 2.33
C ALA A 512 -3.58 20.49 1.23
N VAL A 513 -3.91 20.72 -0.04
CA VAL A 513 -3.08 20.23 -1.16
C VAL A 513 -1.80 21.05 -1.32
N LEU A 514 -1.88 22.38 -1.34
CA LEU A 514 -0.70 23.25 -1.51
C LEU A 514 0.34 23.06 -0.39
N PRO A 515 -0.01 23.01 0.90
CA PRO A 515 0.95 22.71 1.96
C PRO A 515 1.67 21.37 1.77
N GLU A 516 0.97 20.37 1.23
CA GLU A 516 1.59 19.09 0.89
C GLU A 516 2.55 19.21 -0.31
N LEU A 517 2.16 19.92 -1.36
CA LEU A 517 2.99 20.09 -2.56
C LEU A 517 4.24 20.93 -2.29
N MET A 518 4.09 22.03 -1.55
CA MET A 518 5.15 23.01 -1.31
C MET A 518 6.11 22.57 -0.20
N GLY A 519 5.60 21.93 0.87
CA GLY A 519 6.37 21.62 2.07
C GLY A 519 6.27 20.17 2.57
N LYS A 520 5.52 19.29 1.89
CA LYS A 520 5.24 17.91 2.34
C LYS A 520 4.68 17.85 3.76
N PHE A 521 3.84 18.81 4.14
CA PHE A 521 3.42 19.01 5.52
C PHE A 521 2.81 17.76 6.17
N TYR A 522 2.04 16.97 5.42
CA TYR A 522 1.36 15.79 5.96
C TYR A 522 2.19 14.50 5.84
N THR A 523 3.20 14.48 4.96
CA THR A 523 4.06 13.31 4.73
C THR A 523 5.49 13.44 5.27
N ARG A 524 5.91 14.62 5.73
CA ARG A 524 7.22 14.83 6.36
C ARG A 524 7.34 14.00 7.64
N ILE A 525 8.54 13.47 7.89
CA ILE A 525 8.86 12.79 9.15
C ILE A 525 8.82 13.87 10.25
N PRO A 526 8.03 13.70 11.33
CA PRO A 526 7.98 14.70 12.38
C PRO A 526 9.38 14.92 12.97
N SER A 527 9.86 16.16 12.90
CA SER A 527 10.99 16.59 13.72
C SER A 527 10.63 16.41 15.20
N VAL A 528 11.61 16.17 16.07
CA VAL A 528 11.41 16.09 17.53
C VAL A 528 10.72 17.38 18.08
N HIS A 529 10.76 18.47 17.31
CA HIS A 529 10.10 19.75 17.59
C HIS A 529 8.64 19.87 17.10
N ASP A 530 8.11 18.89 16.36
CA ASP A 530 6.74 18.85 15.83
C ASP A 530 5.78 18.01 16.69
N LYS A 531 6.10 17.76 17.97
CA LYS A 531 5.07 17.28 18.90
C LYS A 531 4.07 18.43 19.12
N PRO A 532 2.77 18.26 18.81
CA PRO A 532 1.79 19.25 19.22
C PRO A 532 1.90 19.42 20.75
N PRO A 533 1.83 20.66 21.26
CA PRO A 533 1.83 20.89 22.71
C PRO A 533 0.74 20.01 23.32
N ALA A 534 1.07 19.30 24.42
CA ALA A 534 0.19 18.36 25.08
C ALA A 534 -1.25 18.91 25.10
N THR A 535 -2.19 18.22 24.44
CA THR A 535 -3.57 18.70 24.32
C THR A 535 -4.26 18.49 25.68
N HIS A 536 -4.69 19.58 26.33
CA HIS A 536 -5.23 19.56 27.69
C HIS A 536 -6.73 19.24 27.79
N CYS A 537 -7.36 18.68 26.75
CA CYS A 537 -8.73 18.14 26.75
C CYS A 537 -9.09 17.50 25.37
N TYR A 538 -10.16 16.71 25.29
CA TYR A 538 -10.72 16.18 24.02
C TYR A 538 -11.09 17.25 22.99
N CYS A 539 -11.40 18.47 23.45
CA CYS A 539 -11.76 19.58 22.57
C CYS A 539 -10.54 20.25 21.92
N GLY A 540 -9.31 19.81 22.22
CA GLY A 540 -8.07 20.37 21.66
C GLY A 540 -7.69 21.75 22.20
N LYS A 541 -8.51 22.37 23.07
CA LYS A 541 -8.25 23.68 23.67
C LYS A 541 -7.45 23.54 24.96
N SER A 542 -6.41 24.37 25.13
CA SER A 542 -5.55 24.40 26.32
C SER A 542 -6.01 25.37 27.41
N GLN A 543 -6.89 26.31 27.08
CA GLN A 543 -7.36 27.33 28.03
C GLN A 543 -8.52 26.80 28.90
N PRO A 544 -8.54 27.09 30.21
CA PRO A 544 -9.63 26.70 31.10
C PRO A 544 -10.86 27.55 30.83
N VAL A 545 -11.81 27.02 30.06
CA VAL A 545 -13.13 27.64 29.86
C VAL A 545 -14.05 27.39 31.07
N ASP A 546 -13.73 26.38 31.87
CA ASP A 546 -14.39 25.97 33.10
C ASP A 546 -13.41 25.22 34.03
N LYS A 547 -13.91 24.65 35.13
CA LYS A 547 -13.07 23.84 36.04
C LYS A 547 -12.54 22.60 35.31
N MET A 548 -11.24 22.33 35.45
CA MET A 548 -10.60 21.19 34.81
C MET A 548 -10.23 20.10 35.83
N ILE A 549 -10.15 18.85 35.38
CA ILE A 549 -9.69 17.71 36.18
C ILE A 549 -8.57 16.97 35.45
N SER A 550 -7.53 16.58 36.18
CA SER A 550 -6.42 15.80 35.63
C SER A 550 -6.66 14.30 35.76
N CYS A 551 -6.20 13.53 34.77
CA CYS A 551 -6.21 12.08 34.82
C CYS A 551 -5.04 11.59 35.68
N ALA A 552 -5.33 10.75 36.68
CA ALA A 552 -4.35 10.17 37.59
C ALA A 552 -3.47 9.07 36.96
N ASN A 553 -3.64 8.77 35.67
CA ASN A 553 -2.76 7.85 34.94
C ASN A 553 -1.58 8.64 34.34
N GLU A 554 -0.36 8.38 34.81
CA GLU A 554 0.87 9.09 34.41
C GLU A 554 1.18 8.96 32.91
N GLY A 555 0.68 7.91 32.24
CA GLY A 555 0.80 7.71 30.79
C GLY A 555 -0.33 8.30 29.93
N CYS A 556 -1.22 9.13 30.50
CA CYS A 556 -2.37 9.67 29.78
C CYS A 556 -1.95 10.71 28.73
N LYS A 557 -2.31 10.50 27.46
CA LYS A 557 -1.96 11.40 26.33
C LYS A 557 -2.56 12.82 26.42
N ILE A 558 -3.67 13.00 27.14
CA ILE A 558 -4.47 14.26 27.17
C ILE A 558 -4.36 15.00 28.51
N THR A 559 -3.82 14.35 29.56
CA THR A 559 -3.54 14.87 30.93
C THR A 559 -4.66 15.61 31.68
N TRP A 560 -5.30 16.64 31.12
CA TRP A 560 -6.36 17.45 31.69
C TRP A 560 -7.66 17.40 30.87
N PHE A 561 -8.80 17.70 31.51
CA PHE A 561 -10.12 17.63 30.88
C PHE A 561 -11.05 18.72 31.44
N HIS A 562 -11.77 19.44 30.58
CA HIS A 562 -12.82 20.38 30.98
C HIS A 562 -14.03 19.66 31.56
N GLN A 563 -14.63 20.24 32.61
CA GLN A 563 -15.81 19.68 33.28
C GLN A 563 -16.99 19.52 32.30
N SER A 564 -17.22 20.52 31.46
CA SER A 564 -18.23 20.54 30.39
C SER A 564 -17.97 19.49 29.31
N CYS A 565 -16.72 19.31 28.89
CA CYS A 565 -16.36 18.32 27.88
C CYS A 565 -16.54 16.87 28.37
N LEU A 566 -16.47 16.65 29.68
CA LEU A 566 -16.79 15.38 30.32
C LEU A 566 -18.28 15.22 30.65
N GLN A 567 -19.09 16.26 30.43
CA GLN A 567 -20.52 16.30 30.77
C GLN A 567 -20.82 15.95 32.24
N ILE A 568 -19.92 16.30 33.16
CA ILE A 568 -20.09 16.02 34.60
C ILE A 568 -20.60 17.27 35.34
N LYS A 569 -21.60 17.09 36.20
CA LYS A 569 -22.22 18.21 36.96
C LYS A 569 -21.33 18.72 38.10
N ARG A 570 -20.46 17.88 38.66
CA ARG A 570 -19.49 18.24 39.71
C ARG A 570 -18.20 17.44 39.51
N LEU A 571 -17.07 18.06 39.83
CA LEU A 571 -15.77 17.38 39.80
C LEU A 571 -15.69 16.30 40.91
N PRO A 572 -15.28 15.07 40.57
CA PRO A 572 -15.01 14.02 41.55
C PRO A 572 -13.92 14.42 42.55
N LYS A 573 -14.07 13.98 43.81
CA LYS A 573 -13.03 14.15 44.85
C LYS A 573 -12.06 12.95 44.80
N GLY A 574 -10.75 13.20 44.78
CA GLY A 574 -9.71 12.16 44.79
C GLY A 574 -9.15 11.80 43.40
N LYS A 575 -8.38 10.71 43.32
CA LYS A 575 -7.73 10.25 42.06
C LYS A 575 -8.80 9.89 41.02
N TRP A 576 -8.83 10.62 39.92
CA TRP A 576 -9.79 10.41 38.83
C TRP A 576 -9.08 9.92 37.57
N ILE A 577 -9.63 8.90 36.90
CA ILE A 577 -9.10 8.35 35.64
C ILE A 577 -10.10 8.65 34.52
N CYS A 578 -9.60 9.16 33.38
CA CYS A 578 -10.43 9.52 32.24
C CYS A 578 -11.06 8.31 31.54
N PRO A 579 -12.13 8.48 30.75
CA PRO A 579 -12.82 7.38 30.07
C PRO A 579 -11.90 6.49 29.21
N GLU A 580 -10.91 7.10 28.54
CA GLU A 580 -9.95 6.35 27.73
C GLU A 580 -8.97 5.54 28.59
N CYS A 581 -8.45 6.12 29.67
CA CYS A 581 -7.56 5.39 30.58
C CYS A 581 -8.29 4.33 31.41
N ARG A 582 -9.62 4.42 31.60
CA ARG A 582 -10.43 3.37 32.25
C ARG A 582 -10.58 2.13 31.39
N LYS A 583 -10.53 2.26 30.06
CA LYS A 583 -10.60 1.12 29.12
C LYS A 583 -9.29 0.30 29.11
N ILE A 584 -8.20 0.87 29.64
CA ILE A 584 -6.91 0.20 29.73
C ILE A 584 -6.95 -0.74 30.95
N PRO A 585 -6.72 -2.06 30.79
CA PRO A 585 -6.72 -2.98 31.91
C PRO A 585 -5.64 -2.56 32.92
N ARG A 586 -6.05 -2.37 34.18
CA ARG A 586 -5.12 -2.02 35.26
C ARG A 586 -4.04 -3.11 35.35
N LYS A 587 -2.75 -2.72 35.26
CA LYS A 587 -1.67 -3.56 35.77
C LYS A 587 -1.97 -3.78 37.25
N LYS A 588 -2.04 -5.04 37.71
CA LYS A 588 -1.90 -5.31 39.14
C LYS A 588 -0.48 -4.89 39.50
N GLU A 589 -0.36 -3.84 40.30
CA GLU A 589 0.88 -3.50 40.99
C GLU A 589 1.16 -4.61 42.01
N GLU A 590 2.44 -4.99 42.10
CA GLU A 590 2.98 -5.96 43.07
C GLU A 590 2.90 -5.44 44.51
#